data_AF-A0A2B8AP36-F1
#
_entry.id   AF-A0A2B8AP36-F1
#
_cell.length_a   1.000
_cell.length_b   1.000
_cell.length_c   1.000
_cell.angle_alpha   90.00
_cell.angle_beta   90.00
_cell.angle_gamma   90.00
#
_symmetry.space_group_name_H-M   'P 1'
#
loop_
_entity.id
_entity.type
_entity.pdbx_description
1 polymer ?
#
loop_
_entity_poly.entity_id
_entity_poly.type
_entity_poly.pdbx_seq_one_letter_code
_entity_poly.pdbx_strand_id
1 'polypeptide(L)'
;MADSPGIYRWSTYFHDGDTTDVLYQQEEGLLNPSIGSGVLVRGECYRVVDTWFSYDDNGAFNLGQHVFLEKATDEDNRLKRIDPHYFRDVPEA
;
A
#
# COMPACT_ATOMS: atom_id res chain seq x y z
N MET A 1 1.40 -20.66 -27.66
CA MET A 1 1.79 -20.58 -26.24
C MET A 1 0.52 -20.17 -25.51
N ALA A 2 -0.13 -21.10 -24.81
CA ALA A 2 -1.35 -20.79 -24.07
C ALA A 2 -0.93 -20.10 -22.78
N ASP A 3 -1.27 -18.82 -22.62
CA ASP A 3 -1.16 -18.11 -21.36
C ASP A 3 -1.85 -18.95 -20.29
N SER A 4 -1.13 -19.22 -19.20
CA SER A 4 -1.72 -19.87 -18.03
C SER A 4 -2.94 -19.06 -17.59
N PRO A 5 -4.05 -19.67 -17.17
CA PRO A 5 -5.30 -18.98 -16.93
C PRO A 5 -5.13 -17.78 -15.98
N GLY A 6 -5.09 -16.59 -16.56
CA GLY A 6 -5.87 -15.42 -16.18
C GLY A 6 -5.54 -14.73 -14.88
N ILE A 7 -4.32 -14.82 -14.35
CA ILE A 7 -3.92 -13.88 -13.30
C ILE A 7 -3.60 -12.54 -13.96
N TYR A 8 -4.62 -11.69 -14.12
CA TYR A 8 -4.45 -10.32 -14.58
C TYR A 8 -3.69 -9.53 -13.53
N ARG A 9 -2.46 -9.14 -13.88
CA ARG A 9 -1.60 -8.27 -13.09
C ARG A 9 -1.87 -6.83 -13.51
N TRP A 10 -2.22 -6.00 -12.55
CA TRP A 10 -2.42 -4.57 -12.76
C TRP A 10 -1.57 -3.81 -11.78
N SER A 11 -1.14 -2.61 -12.15
CA SER A 11 -0.42 -1.74 -11.23
C SER A 11 -1.25 -1.51 -9.96
N THR A 12 -0.61 -1.62 -8.79
CA THR A 12 -1.18 -1.21 -7.51
C THR A 12 -0.47 0.03 -7.02
N TYR A 13 -1.23 1.09 -6.78
CA TYR A 13 -0.77 2.38 -6.31
C TYR A 13 -1.20 2.57 -4.85
N PHE A 14 -0.26 2.89 -3.97
CA PHE A 14 -0.51 3.16 -2.56
C PHE A 14 -0.40 4.67 -2.33
N HIS A 15 -1.51 5.30 -1.96
CA HIS A 15 -1.64 6.74 -1.77
C HIS A 15 -1.56 7.14 -0.30
N ASP A 16 -1.07 8.35 -0.02
CA ASP A 16 -1.09 8.93 1.33
C ASP A 16 -2.41 9.66 1.61
N GLY A 17 -3.15 9.20 2.61
CA GLY A 17 -4.43 9.76 3.05
C GLY A 17 -5.41 9.99 1.91
N ASP A 18 -5.93 11.22 1.86
CA ASP A 18 -6.89 11.69 0.85
C ASP A 18 -6.23 12.38 -0.35
N THR A 19 -4.93 12.17 -0.57
CA THR A 19 -4.18 12.84 -1.64
C THR A 19 -4.03 11.95 -2.88
N THR A 20 -3.62 12.54 -4.00
CA THR A 20 -3.20 11.81 -5.21
C THR A 20 -1.73 11.36 -5.14
N ASP A 21 -1.04 11.61 -4.03
CA ASP A 21 0.38 11.34 -3.90
C ASP A 21 0.64 9.85 -3.68
N VAL A 22 1.38 9.23 -4.60
CA VAL A 22 1.71 7.82 -4.55
C VAL A 22 2.97 7.61 -3.70
N LEU A 23 2.80 7.01 -2.53
CA LEU A 23 3.88 6.58 -1.64
C LEU A 23 4.69 5.42 -2.23
N TYR A 24 4.00 4.49 -2.89
CA TYR A 24 4.60 3.30 -3.48
C TYR A 24 3.74 2.77 -4.63
N GLN A 25 4.40 2.26 -5.67
CA GLN A 25 3.74 1.61 -6.80
C GLN A 25 4.34 0.22 -6.98
N GLN A 26 3.45 -0.76 -7.17
CA GLN A 26 3.81 -2.11 -7.59
C GLN A 26 3.30 -2.32 -9.02
N GLU A 27 4.20 -2.43 -9.99
CA GLU A 27 3.84 -2.57 -11.41
C GLU A 27 3.12 -3.89 -11.72
N GLU A 28 3.50 -4.97 -11.03
CA GLU A 28 2.84 -6.28 -11.11
C GLU A 28 2.00 -6.58 -9.87
N GLY A 29 1.06 -5.70 -9.58
CA GLY A 29 0.17 -5.81 -8.43
C GLY A 29 -0.68 -7.07 -8.46
N LEU A 30 -0.59 -7.87 -7.40
CA LEU A 30 -1.49 -8.98 -7.08
C LEU A 30 -2.17 -8.79 -5.72
N LEU A 31 -1.76 -7.77 -4.99
CA LEU A 31 -2.17 -7.57 -3.61
C LEU A 31 -3.46 -6.77 -3.60
N ASN A 32 -4.55 -7.38 -3.13
CA ASN A 32 -5.79 -6.67 -2.85
C ASN A 32 -6.00 -6.59 -1.33
N PRO A 33 -5.29 -5.67 -0.63
CA PRO A 33 -5.41 -5.56 0.81
C PRO A 33 -6.81 -5.07 1.17
N SER A 34 -7.44 -5.72 2.15
CA SER A 34 -8.76 -5.31 2.64
C SER A 34 -8.66 -4.03 3.47
N ILE A 35 -9.73 -3.24 3.52
CA ILE A 35 -9.85 -2.11 4.45
C ILE A 35 -9.54 -2.58 5.89
N GLY A 36 -8.76 -1.79 6.61
CA GLY A 36 -8.23 -2.09 7.94
C GLY A 36 -6.93 -2.90 7.93
N SER A 37 -6.48 -3.45 6.80
CA SER A 37 -5.19 -4.15 6.72
C SER A 37 -4.03 -3.22 7.08
N GLY A 38 -3.02 -3.75 7.76
CA GLY A 38 -1.78 -3.02 8.01
C GLY A 38 -0.84 -3.14 6.82
N VAL A 39 -0.24 -2.03 6.40
CA VAL A 39 0.78 -2.00 5.33
C VAL A 39 2.02 -1.31 5.85
N LEU A 40 3.19 -1.90 5.62
CA LEU A 40 4.50 -1.30 5.91
C LEU A 40 5.08 -0.78 4.60
N VAL A 41 5.16 0.54 4.44
CA VAL A 41 5.68 1.20 3.23
C VAL A 41 6.80 2.12 3.63
N ARG A 42 8.00 1.90 3.07
CA ARG A 42 9.19 2.76 3.28
C ARG A 42 9.51 3.01 4.77
N GLY A 43 9.36 1.99 5.61
CA GLY A 43 9.65 2.06 7.05
C GLY A 43 8.49 2.59 7.90
N GLU A 44 7.42 3.07 7.29
CA GLU A 44 6.26 3.62 7.98
C GLU A 44 5.07 2.66 7.93
N CYS A 45 4.34 2.56 9.04
CA CYS A 45 3.15 1.70 9.14
C CYS A 45 1.88 2.49 8.86
N TYR A 46 1.03 1.90 8.03
CA TYR A 46 -0.24 2.47 7.62
C TYR A 46 -1.39 1.47 7.80
N ARG A 47 -2.61 1.99 7.78
CA ARG A 47 -3.86 1.25 7.63
C ARG A 47 -4.49 1.56 6.30
N VAL A 48 -4.96 0.53 5.62
CA VAL A 48 -5.80 0.70 4.43
C VAL A 48 -7.13 1.27 4.86
N VAL A 49 -7.49 2.44 4.37
CA VAL A 49 -8.79 3.07 4.66
C VAL A 49 -9.77 2.89 3.52
N ASP A 50 -9.29 2.79 2.28
CA ASP A 50 -10.13 2.57 1.12
C ASP A 50 -9.37 1.89 -0.03
N THR A 51 -10.12 1.23 -0.93
CA THR A 51 -9.58 0.64 -2.15
C THR A 51 -10.49 0.87 -3.35
N TRP A 52 -9.89 1.30 -4.45
CA TRP A 52 -10.58 1.53 -5.73
C TRP A 52 -9.86 0.80 -6.86
N PHE A 53 -10.60 0.43 -7.89
CA PHE A 53 -10.02 -0.03 -9.14
C PHE A 53 -10.41 0.96 -10.25
N SER A 54 -9.40 1.51 -10.92
CA SER A 54 -9.56 2.44 -12.03
C SER A 54 -9.36 1.71 -13.35
N TYR A 55 -10.26 1.97 -14.30
CA TYR A 55 -10.11 1.58 -15.70
C TYR A 55 -9.71 2.77 -16.60
N ASP A 56 -9.37 3.91 -15.99
CA ASP A 56 -9.11 5.18 -16.68
C ASP A 56 -7.62 5.31 -17.05
N ASP A 57 -7.22 4.63 -18.12
CA ASP A 57 -5.85 4.69 -18.66
C ASP A 57 -5.51 6.12 -19.12
N ASN A 58 -4.41 6.67 -18.59
CA ASN A 58 -4.01 8.09 -18.71
C ASN A 58 -4.94 9.11 -18.01
N GLY A 59 -5.88 8.63 -17.19
CA GLY A 59 -6.66 9.47 -16.28
C GLY A 59 -5.85 9.97 -15.08
N ALA A 60 -6.49 10.77 -14.21
CA ALA A 60 -5.85 11.35 -13.02
C ALA A 60 -5.26 10.29 -12.07
N PHE A 61 -5.88 9.10 -12.02
CA PHE A 61 -5.41 7.98 -11.19
C PHE A 61 -4.74 6.87 -12.03
N ASN A 62 -4.76 6.93 -13.36
CA ASN A 62 -4.26 5.88 -14.27
C ASN A 62 -4.99 4.52 -14.12
N LEU A 63 -4.64 3.53 -14.94
CA LEU A 63 -5.21 2.19 -14.95
C LEU A 63 -4.60 1.30 -13.87
N GLY A 64 -5.42 0.77 -12.96
CA GLY A 64 -4.98 -0.17 -11.94
C GLY A 64 -5.73 -0.08 -10.62
N GLN A 65 -5.17 -0.70 -9.59
CA GLN A 65 -5.70 -0.67 -8.23
C GLN A 65 -5.12 0.50 -7.44
N HIS A 66 -5.96 1.22 -6.72
CA HIS A 66 -5.60 2.31 -5.82
C HIS A 66 -5.93 1.92 -4.40
N VAL A 67 -4.96 2.04 -3.51
CA VAL A 67 -5.06 1.72 -2.09
C VAL A 67 -4.75 3.00 -1.32
N PHE A 68 -5.69 3.47 -0.53
CA PHE A 68 -5.55 4.69 0.26
C PHE A 68 -5.13 4.33 1.69
N LEU A 69 -4.11 5.01 2.19
CA LEU A 69 -3.44 4.66 3.43
C LEU A 69 -3.49 5.80 4.44
N GLU A 70 -3.86 5.52 5.68
CA GLU A 70 -3.64 6.44 6.80
C GLU A 70 -2.52 5.93 7.70
N LYS A 71 -1.71 6.85 8.25
CA LYS A 71 -0.62 6.47 9.16
C LYS A 71 -1.20 5.76 10.39
N ALA A 72 -0.66 4.59 10.71
CA ALA A 72 -1.12 3.80 11.84
C ALA A 72 -0.80 4.52 13.16
N THR A 73 -1.78 4.57 14.06
CA THR A 73 -1.58 5.03 15.44
C THR A 73 -0.74 4.03 16.23
N ASP A 74 -0.18 4.45 17.37
CA ASP A 74 0.56 3.54 18.24
C ASP A 74 -0.32 2.40 18.80
N GLU A 75 -1.63 2.63 18.95
CA GLU A 75 -2.59 1.61 19.39
C GLU A 75 -2.81 0.54 18.31
N ASP A 76 -2.88 0.97 17.06
CA ASP A 76 -3.13 0.11 15.90
C ASP A 76 -1.85 -0.51 15.32
N ASN A 77 -0.67 -0.07 15.73
CA ASN A 77 0.58 -0.57 15.19
C ASN A 77 1.10 -1.80 15.94
N ARG A 78 0.61 -2.99 15.57
CA ARG A 78 1.09 -4.25 16.16
C ARG A 78 2.54 -4.56 15.82
N LEU A 79 3.03 -4.15 14.64
CA LEU A 79 4.42 -4.39 14.24
C LEU A 79 5.39 -3.64 15.16
N LYS A 80 5.16 -2.35 15.41
CA LYS A 80 5.97 -1.53 16.32
C LYS A 80 5.90 -1.99 17.77
N ARG A 81 4.77 -2.59 18.20
CA ARG A 81 4.66 -3.22 19.53
C ARG A 81 5.48 -4.51 19.65
N ILE A 82 5.59 -5.30 18.59
CA ILE A 82 6.33 -6.57 18.58
C ILE A 82 7.83 -6.32 18.49
N ASP A 83 8.26 -5.45 17.57
CA ASP A 83 9.66 -5.09 17.41
C ASP A 83 9.82 -3.57 17.23
N PRO A 84 9.94 -2.82 18.34
CA PRO A 84 10.14 -1.38 18.26
C PRO A 84 11.52 -1.00 17.71
N HIS A 85 12.51 -1.90 17.70
CA HIS A 85 13.86 -1.60 17.24
C HIS A 85 13.95 -1.52 15.72
N TYR A 86 13.12 -2.30 15.02
CA TYR A 86 12.98 -2.23 13.57
C TYR A 86 12.61 -0.82 13.06
N PHE A 87 11.86 -0.06 13.86
CA PHE A 87 11.38 1.29 13.53
C PHE A 87 12.24 2.40 14.12
N ARG A 88 13.32 2.07 14.81
CA ARG A 88 14.27 3.08 15.25
C ARG A 88 15.22 3.33 14.07
N ASP A 89 15.22 4.55 13.57
CA ASP A 89 16.40 5.06 12.86
C ASP A 89 17.56 5.01 13.86
N VAL A 90 18.46 4.04 13.75
CA VAL A 90 19.63 3.91 14.65
C VAL A 90 20.89 4.34 13.88
N PRO A 91 21.85 5.06 14.50
CA PRO A 91 22.38 4.69 15.83
C PRO A 91 22.15 5.71 16.95
N GLU A 92 21.82 5.20 18.15
CA GLU A 92 22.39 5.76 19.39
C GLU A 92 23.87 5.41 19.44
N ALA A 93 24.68 6.38 19.91
CA ALA A 93 26.13 6.40 20.14
C ALA A 93 26.99 6.93 18.98
#